data_AF-A0A235J385-F1
#
_entry.id   AF-A0A235J385-F1
#
_cell.length_a   1.000
_cell.length_b   1.000
_cell.length_c   1.000
_cell.angle_alpha   90.00
_cell.angle_beta   90.00
_cell.angle_gamma   90.00
#
_symmetry.space_group_name_H-M   'P 1'
#
loop_
_entity.id
_entity.type
_entity.pdbx_description
1 polymer ?
#
loop_
_entity_poly.entity_id
_entity_poly.type
_entity_poly.pdbx_seq_one_letter_code
_entity_poly.pdbx_strand_id
1 'polypeptide(L)' 'MFSRARTSGGVVSYPSDTLYEEVAFIAYHFHWSQDDILNLEHTTRQRWVAEINKINQKLI' A
#
# COMPACT_ATOMS: atom_id res chain seq x y z
N MET A 1 16.28 -0.11 6.10
CA MET A 1 16.55 -0.51 4.70
C MET A 1 15.28 -0.34 3.87
N PHE A 2 14.89 0.88 3.52
CA PHE A 2 13.94 1.12 2.42
C PHE A 2 14.55 2.21 1.56
N SER A 3 15.08 1.78 0.41
CA SER A 3 15.91 2.58 -0.48
C SER A 3 15.10 3.69 -1.14
N ARG A 4 15.74 4.83 -1.35
CA ARG A 4 15.19 6.01 -2.04
C ARG A 4 14.98 5.75 -3.54
N ALA A 5 14.04 6.54 -4.06
CA ALA A 5 13.95 7.14 -5.41
C ALA A 5 13.06 6.45 -6.45
N ARG A 6 12.04 7.17 -6.93
CA ARG A 6 12.17 7.97 -8.16
C ARG A 6 11.08 9.05 -8.29
N THR A 7 11.52 10.29 -8.43
CA THR A 7 10.75 11.40 -9.03
C THR A 7 10.61 11.14 -10.53
N SER A 8 9.39 11.16 -11.05
CA SER A 8 9.12 11.34 -12.48
C SER A 8 7.94 12.30 -12.62
N GLY A 9 8.22 13.47 -13.20
CA GLY A 9 7.18 14.40 -13.61
C GLY A 9 6.42 13.89 -14.83
N GLY A 10 5.16 14.34 -14.98
CA GLY A 10 4.35 14.13 -16.17
C GLY A 10 3.34 12.99 -16.03
N VAL A 11 2.09 13.36 -15.72
CA VAL A 11 0.91 12.48 -15.51
C VAL A 11 1.12 11.45 -14.39
N VAL A 12 0.46 11.65 -13.25
CA VAL A 12 0.44 10.70 -12.13
C VAL A 12 -0.35 9.44 -12.55
N SER A 13 0.22 8.63 -13.45
CA SER A 13 -0.20 7.26 -13.61
C SER A 13 0.39 6.50 -12.44
N TYR A 14 -0.50 5.97 -11.59
CA TYR A 14 -0.13 5.04 -10.54
C TYR A 14 0.69 3.92 -11.17
N PRO A 15 1.97 3.72 -10.81
CA PRO A 15 2.74 2.60 -11.30
C PRO A 15 2.00 1.33 -10.85
N SER A 16 1.68 0.44 -11.78
CA SER A 16 1.02 -0.84 -11.49
C SER A 16 1.76 -1.63 -10.40
N ASP A 17 3.08 -1.45 -10.31
CA ASP A 17 3.93 -2.07 -9.31
C ASP A 17 3.57 -1.61 -7.88
N THR A 18 3.20 -0.35 -7.69
CA THR A 18 2.78 0.21 -6.39
C THR A 18 1.46 -0.40 -5.92
N LEU A 19 0.53 -0.70 -6.85
CA LEU A 19 -0.74 -1.34 -6.50
C LEU A 19 -0.52 -2.76 -5.95
N TYR A 20 0.32 -3.56 -6.62
CA TYR A 20 0.62 -4.91 -6.16
C TYR A 20 1.33 -4.91 -4.80
N GLU A 21 2.23 -3.97 -4.56
CA GLU A 21 2.90 -3.80 -3.27
C GLU A 21 1.90 -3.46 -2.15
N GLU A 22 0.99 -2.50 -2.37
CA GLU A 22 -0.04 -2.14 -1.39
C GLU A 22 -0.97 -3.32 -1.07
N VAL A 23 -1.40 -4.05 -2.10
CA VAL A 23 -2.27 -5.21 -1.95
C VAL A 23 -1.57 -6.34 -1.19
N ALA A 24 -0.32 -6.64 -1.54
CA ALA A 24 0.47 -7.65 -0.83
C ALA A 24 0.72 -7.25 0.63
N PHE A 25 0.98 -5.97 0.90
CA PHE A 25 1.19 -5.47 2.26
C PHE A 25 -0.07 -5.61 3.13
N ILE A 26 -1.23 -5.21 2.59
CA ILE A 26 -2.51 -5.36 3.30
C ILE A 26 -2.84 -6.85 3.51
N ALA A 27 -2.68 -7.68 2.48
CA ALA A 27 -2.93 -9.12 2.55
C ALA A 27 -2.02 -9.81 3.59
N TYR A 28 -0.75 -9.39 3.68
CA TYR A 28 0.19 -9.93 4.66
C TYR A 28 -0.23 -9.63 6.11
N HIS A 29 -0.78 -8.44 6.37
CA HIS A 29 -1.12 -8.00 7.72
C HIS A 29 -2.53 -8.40 8.18
N PHE A 30 -3.52 -8.37 7.27
CA PHE A 30 -4.92 -8.64 7.62
C PHE A 30 -5.44 -9.98 7.07
N HIS A 31 -4.64 -10.68 6.24
CA HIS A 31 -5.02 -11.95 5.62
C HIS A 31 -6.32 -11.89 4.79
N TRP A 32 -6.67 -10.70 4.29
CA TRP A 32 -7.76 -10.54 3.33
C TRP A 32 -7.38 -11.09 1.96
N SER A 33 -8.39 -11.52 1.19
CA SER A 33 -8.15 -11.99 -0.15
C SER A 33 -7.69 -10.84 -1.05
N GLN A 34 -6.88 -11.16 -2.06
CA GLN A 34 -6.42 -10.18 -3.04
C GLN A 34 -7.60 -9.48 -3.71
N ASP A 35 -8.66 -10.23 -4.04
CA ASP A 35 -9.85 -9.70 -4.69
C ASP A 35 -10.59 -8.69 -3.80
N ASP A 36 -10.72 -8.96 -2.51
CA ASP A 36 -11.35 -8.03 -1.56
C ASP A 36 -10.58 -6.70 -1.49
N ILE A 37 -9.25 -6.77 -1.50
CA ILE A 37 -8.39 -5.57 -1.42
C ILE A 37 -8.37 -4.80 -2.75
N LEU A 38 -8.41 -5.51 -3.88
CA LEU A 38 -8.51 -4.89 -5.19
C LEU A 38 -9.85 -4.17 -5.39
N ASN A 39 -10.93 -4.70 -4.80
CA ASN A 39 -12.26 -4.07 -4.78
C ASN A 39 -12.34 -2.81 -3.91
N LEU A 40 -11.36 -2.54 -3.05
CA LEU A 40 -11.33 -1.30 -2.27
C LEU A 40 -10.97 -0.11 -3.15
N GLU A 41 -11.60 1.03 -2.84
CA GLU A 41 -11.21 2.33 -3.34
C GLU A 41 -9.71 2.60 -3.09
N HIS A 42 -9.03 3.21 -4.07
CA HIS A 42 -7.60 3.51 -3.99
C HIS A 42 -7.24 4.26 -2.69
N THR A 43 -8.05 5.25 -2.33
CA THR A 43 -7.88 6.05 -1.09
C THR A 43 -8.02 5.22 0.18
N THR A 44 -8.86 4.18 0.13
CA THR A 44 -9.10 3.29 1.27
C THR A 44 -7.93 2.33 1.44
N ARG A 45 -7.36 1.79 0.36
CA ARG A 45 -6.11 1.00 0.43
C ARG A 45 -4.97 1.81 1.05
N GLN A 46 -4.75 3.04 0.56
CA GLN A 46 -3.73 3.93 1.12
C GLN A 46 -3.93 4.19 2.62
N ARG A 47 -5.18 4.36 3.05
CA ARG A 47 -5.51 4.54 4.47
C ARG A 47 -5.15 3.30 5.29
N TRP A 48 -5.44 2.10 4.80
CA TRP A 48 -5.07 0.86 5.49
C TRP A 48 -3.56 0.71 5.62
N VAL A 49 -2.80 0.99 4.56
CA VAL A 49 -1.34 1.01 4.60
C VAL A 49 -0.83 1.99 5.67
N ALA A 50 -1.42 3.18 5.76
CA ALA A 50 -1.05 4.18 6.78
C ALA A 50 -1.37 3.71 8.20
N GLU A 51 -2.52 3.08 8.43
CA GLU A 51 -2.90 2.55 9.75
C GLU A 51 -2.01 1.38 10.19
N ILE A 52 -1.68 0.45 9.29
CA ILE A 52 -0.72 -0.63 9.57
C ILE A 52 0.63 -0.04 9.99
N ASN A 53 1.13 0.96 9.28
CA ASN A 53 2.38 1.63 9.63
C ASN A 53 2.31 2.30 11.02
N LYS A 54 1.19 2.95 11.37
CA LYS A 54 1.00 3.52 12.71
C LYS A 54 0.99 2.47 13.81
N ILE A 55 0.36 1.31 13.57
CA ILE A 55 0.35 0.20 14.54
C ILE A 55 1.77 -0.33 14.74
N ASN A 56 2.49 -0.58 13.64
CA ASN A 56 3.87 -1.05 13.69
C ASN A 56 4.80 -0.05 14.41
N GLN A 57 4.59 1.26 14.24
CA GLN A 57 5.35 2.29 14.95
C GLN A 57 5.08 2.37 16.46
N LYS A 58 3.93 1.89 16.94
CA LYS A 58 3.58 1.88 18.37
C LYS A 58 4.04 0.63 19.10
N LEU A 59 4.35 -0.44 18.35
CA LEU A 59 4.81 -1.71 18.89
C LEU A 59 6.33 -1.74 19.16
N ILE A 60 7.04 -0.71 18.71
CA ILE A 60 8.50 -0.53 18.85
C ILE A 60 8.73 0.66 19.80
#